data_AF-A0A3C1S083-F1
#
_entry.id   AF-A0A3C1S083-F1
#
_cell.length_a   1.000
_cell.length_b   1.000
_cell.length_c   1.000
_cell.angle_alpha   90.00
_cell.angle_beta   90.00
_cell.angle_gamma   90.00
#
_symmetry.space_group_name_H-M   'P 1'
#
loop_
_entity.id
_entity.type
_entity.pdbx_description
1 polymer ?
#
loop_
_entity_poly.entity_id
_entity_poly.type
_entity_poly.pdbx_seq_one_letter_code
_entity_poly.pdbx_strand_id
1 'polypeptide(L)'
;EKGDSDIKEAFEEISKLQPDLEKNLDNLQNALNEPEIESIFPMSDETFDDEDDDFHEDSYPTSTCNNDILLANRNYYAEVRSLNLEQQRVFWYVLGWVRKRKIDPSYPALHLGIIGGAGTGKTKVINVLYELFNRELHEYAKKNEDKVVEKISFTGMAGAHI
;
A
#
# COMPACT_ATOMS: atom_id res chain seq x y z
N GLU A 1 7.37 -57.90 -1.15
CA GLU A 1 7.00 -57.45 -2.51
C GLU A 1 5.70 -56.64 -2.61
N LYS A 2 4.98 -56.32 -1.51
CA LYS A 2 3.73 -55.54 -1.58
C LYS A 2 3.91 -54.03 -1.35
N GLY A 3 4.91 -53.60 -0.58
CA GLY A 3 5.14 -52.19 -0.24
C GLY A 3 5.79 -51.33 -1.34
N ASP A 4 6.56 -51.93 -2.26
CA ASP A 4 7.19 -51.17 -3.36
C ASP A 4 6.21 -50.84 -4.50
N SER A 5 5.08 -51.55 -4.58
CA SER A 5 4.03 -51.31 -5.57
C SER A 5 3.27 -50.02 -5.23
N ASP A 6 2.91 -49.85 -3.96
CA ASP A 6 2.09 -48.72 -3.48
C ASP A 6 2.86 -47.40 -3.57
N ILE A 7 4.19 -47.42 -3.41
CA ILE A 7 5.04 -46.23 -3.55
C ILE A 7 5.13 -45.81 -5.03
N LYS A 8 5.28 -46.76 -5.95
CA LYS A 8 5.34 -46.44 -7.39
C LYS A 8 4.04 -45.84 -7.90
N GLU A 9 2.91 -46.35 -7.44
CA GLU A 9 1.58 -45.84 -7.79
C GLU A 9 1.38 -44.40 -7.27
N ALA A 10 1.80 -44.11 -6.02
CA ALA A 10 1.74 -42.76 -5.46
C ALA A 10 2.62 -41.74 -6.21
N PHE A 11 3.82 -42.15 -6.67
CA PHE A 11 4.68 -41.28 -7.48
C PHE A 11 4.09 -40.99 -8.87
N GLU A 12 3.43 -41.97 -9.47
CA GLU A 12 2.75 -41.80 -10.77
C GLU A 12 1.52 -40.90 -10.68
N GLU A 13 0.80 -40.92 -9.55
CA GLU A 13 -0.32 -40.00 -9.29
C GLU A 13 0.14 -38.55 -9.06
N ILE A 14 1.25 -38.33 -8.34
CA ILE A 14 1.81 -36.99 -8.11
C ILE A 14 2.29 -36.37 -9.44
N SER A 15 2.94 -37.17 -10.30
CA SER A 15 3.37 -36.76 -11.64
C SER A 15 2.20 -36.29 -12.52
N LYS A 16 1.04 -36.95 -12.45
CA LYS A 16 -0.17 -36.57 -13.20
C LYS A 16 -0.84 -35.29 -12.68
N LEU A 17 -0.64 -34.93 -11.41
CA LEU A 17 -1.25 -33.75 -10.79
C LEU A 17 -0.48 -32.44 -11.04
N GLN A 18 0.80 -32.51 -11.42
CA GLN A 18 1.64 -31.33 -11.67
C GLN A 18 2.42 -31.45 -13.00
N PRO A 19 1.75 -31.47 -14.16
CA PRO A 19 2.41 -31.59 -15.46
C PRO A 19 3.32 -30.41 -15.82
N ASP A 20 3.16 -29.27 -15.13
CA ASP A 20 3.88 -28.04 -15.41
C ASP A 20 5.10 -27.80 -14.49
N LEU A 21 5.43 -28.74 -13.59
CA LEU A 21 6.50 -28.55 -12.61
C LEU A 21 7.88 -28.48 -13.28
N GLU A 22 8.14 -29.34 -14.26
CA GLU A 22 9.38 -29.32 -15.06
C GLU A 22 9.49 -28.03 -15.87
N LYS A 23 8.39 -27.59 -16.48
CA LYS A 23 8.33 -26.34 -17.25
C LYS A 23 8.59 -25.09 -16.40
N ASN A 24 8.13 -25.11 -15.14
CA ASN A 24 8.39 -24.02 -14.19
C ASN A 24 9.85 -23.99 -13.71
N LEU A 25 10.50 -25.15 -13.58
CA LEU A 25 11.92 -25.25 -13.25
C LEU A 25 12.79 -24.72 -14.40
N ASP A 26 12.48 -25.09 -15.64
CA ASP A 26 13.19 -24.58 -16.83
C ASP A 26 13.06 -23.06 -16.96
N ASN A 27 11.87 -22.50 -16.68
CA ASN A 27 11.66 -21.05 -16.68
C ASN A 27 12.49 -20.32 -15.62
N LEU A 28 12.64 -20.89 -14.43
CA LEU A 28 13.50 -20.35 -13.36
C LEU A 28 14.98 -20.40 -13.75
N GLN A 29 15.41 -21.49 -14.40
CA GLN A 29 16.78 -21.65 -14.84
C GLN A 29 17.14 -20.67 -15.97
N ASN A 30 16.18 -20.36 -16.84
CA ASN A 30 16.34 -19.33 -17.87
C ASN A 30 16.43 -17.91 -17.28
N ALA A 31 15.64 -17.59 -16.25
CA ALA A 31 15.71 -16.29 -15.57
C ALA A 31 17.05 -16.07 -14.83
N LEU A 32 17.71 -17.14 -14.39
CA LEU A 32 19.05 -17.09 -13.76
C LEU A 32 20.20 -16.96 -14.77
N ASN A 33 19.95 -17.29 -16.04
CA ASN A 33 20.94 -17.22 -17.12
C ASN A 33 20.84 -15.92 -17.94
N GLU A 34 19.97 -14.98 -17.56
CA GLU A 34 19.94 -13.66 -18.19
C GLU A 34 21.23 -12.89 -17.86
N PRO A 35 21.85 -12.22 -18.85
CA PRO A 35 23.06 -11.45 -18.63
C PRO A 35 22.78 -10.29 -17.67
N GLU A 36 23.63 -10.15 -16.66
CA GLU A 36 23.60 -9.05 -15.69
C GLU A 36 23.47 -7.72 -16.42
N ILE A 37 22.42 -6.96 -16.11
CA ILE A 37 22.21 -5.63 -16.68
C ILE A 37 23.36 -4.76 -16.18
N GLU A 38 24.26 -4.39 -17.09
CA GLU A 38 25.35 -3.43 -16.84
C GLU A 38 24.75 -2.19 -16.16
N SER A 39 25.15 -1.97 -14.92
CA SER A 39 24.78 -0.82 -14.11
C SER A 39 25.18 0.48 -14.84
N ILE A 40 24.20 1.24 -15.33
CA ILE A 40 24.37 2.54 -16.02
C ILE A 40 24.69 3.68 -15.03
N PHE A 41 25.06 3.37 -13.78
CA PHE A 41 25.54 4.41 -12.86
C PHE A 41 27.05 4.59 -13.05
N PRO A 42 27.52 5.72 -13.61
CA PRO A 42 28.94 6.01 -13.60
C PRO A 42 29.37 6.19 -12.13
N MET A 43 30.27 5.34 -11.65
CA MET A 43 31.09 5.68 -10.49
C MET A 43 31.99 6.85 -10.92
N SER A 44 31.62 8.06 -10.53
CA SER A 44 32.49 9.23 -10.63
C SER A 44 33.65 9.05 -9.66
N ASP A 45 34.80 8.67 -10.20
CA ASP A 45 36.09 8.71 -9.52
C ASP A 45 36.63 10.14 -9.70
N GLU A 46 36.20 11.06 -8.85
CA GLU A 46 36.72 12.43 -8.81
C GLU A 46 37.32 12.71 -7.44
N THR A 47 38.65 12.77 -7.41
CA THR A 47 39.45 13.41 -6.37
C THR A 47 39.08 14.89 -6.32
N PHE A 48 38.44 15.35 -5.25
CA PHE A 48 38.26 16.77 -4.96
C PHE A 48 39.28 17.21 -3.91
N ASP A 49 40.22 18.04 -4.37
CA ASP A 49 41.05 18.89 -3.54
C ASP A 49 40.16 19.87 -2.76
N ASP A 50 40.50 20.07 -1.49
CA ASP A 50 39.91 21.04 -0.58
C ASP A 50 40.03 22.47 -1.13
N GLU A 51 38.91 23.14 -1.40
CA GLU A 51 38.78 24.58 -1.17
C GLU A 51 37.40 24.90 -0.59
N ASP A 52 37.44 25.68 0.49
CA ASP A 52 36.32 26.10 1.31
C ASP A 52 35.23 26.81 0.49
N ASP A 53 34.03 26.25 0.48
CA ASP A 53 32.83 26.97 0.07
C ASP A 53 31.77 26.77 1.17
N ASP A 54 31.41 27.88 1.82
CA ASP A 54 30.49 27.97 2.97
C ASP A 54 29.17 27.24 2.67
N PHE A 55 29.11 25.98 3.09
CA PHE A 55 27.88 25.20 3.08
C PHE A 55 26.96 25.78 4.15
N HIS A 56 26.02 26.63 3.76
CA HIS A 56 24.94 27.06 4.65
C HIS A 56 24.18 25.82 5.14
N GLU A 57 24.44 25.42 6.39
CA GLU A 57 23.83 24.30 7.12
C GLU A 57 22.35 24.55 7.49
N ASP A 58 21.64 25.36 6.71
CA ASP A 58 20.25 25.75 6.96
C ASP A 58 19.38 25.33 5.77
N SER A 59 19.08 24.03 5.63
CA SER A 59 17.80 23.51 5.09
C SER A 59 17.78 21.98 4.84
N TYR A 60 18.44 21.17 5.67
CA TYR A 60 18.01 19.77 5.75
C TYR A 60 16.68 19.75 6.50
N PRO A 61 15.60 19.11 5.96
CA PRO A 61 14.39 18.93 6.73
C PRO A 61 14.77 18.17 7.99
N THR A 62 14.59 18.80 9.15
CA THR A 62 14.97 18.28 10.45
C THR A 62 14.57 16.81 10.56
N SER A 63 15.54 15.94 10.82
CA SER A 63 15.37 14.49 11.06
C SER A 63 14.16 14.17 11.96
N THR A 64 13.82 15.07 12.88
CA THR A 64 12.64 15.08 13.74
C THR A 64 11.31 14.97 12.97
N CYS A 65 11.13 15.73 11.87
CA CYS A 65 9.88 15.73 11.09
C CYS A 65 9.63 14.40 10.38
N ASN A 66 10.69 13.72 9.94
CA ASN A 66 10.57 12.41 9.29
C ASN A 66 10.11 11.33 10.27
N ASN A 67 10.57 11.37 11.52
CA ASN A 67 10.14 10.43 12.56
C ASN A 67 8.65 10.58 12.89
N ASP A 68 8.14 11.80 12.96
CA ASP A 68 6.73 12.07 13.23
C ASP A 68 5.82 11.56 12.11
N ILE A 69 6.21 11.76 10.85
CA ILE A 69 5.50 11.25 9.67
C ILE A 69 5.49 9.72 9.67
N LEU A 70 6.64 9.09 9.94
CA LEU A 70 6.75 7.63 10.01
C LEU A 70 5.88 7.05 11.14
N LEU A 71 5.85 7.70 12.30
CA LEU A 71 5.00 7.30 13.43
C LEU A 71 3.52 7.46 13.10
N ALA A 72 3.11 8.58 12.50
CA ALA A 72 1.73 8.82 12.06
C ALA A 72 1.30 7.78 11.00
N ASN A 73 2.19 7.42 10.08
CA ASN A 73 1.94 6.34 9.12
C ASN A 73 1.77 4.99 9.82
N ARG A 74 2.66 4.66 10.76
CA ARG A 74 2.59 3.40 11.51
C ARG A 74 1.28 3.27 12.27
N ASN A 75 0.86 4.33 12.95
CA ASN A 75 -0.38 4.37 13.73
C ASN A 75 -1.61 4.18 12.84
N TYR A 76 -1.66 4.89 11.71
CA TYR A 76 -2.75 4.71 10.74
C TYR A 76 -2.80 3.30 10.16
N TYR A 77 -1.67 2.72 9.77
CA TYR A 77 -1.67 1.33 9.30
C TYR A 77 -2.03 0.33 10.39
N ALA A 78 -1.78 0.63 11.67
CA ALA A 78 -2.27 -0.18 12.78
C ALA A 78 -3.80 -0.09 12.90
N GLU A 79 -4.37 1.11 12.76
CA GLU A 79 -5.82 1.32 12.73
C GLU A 79 -6.48 0.54 11.58
N VAL A 80 -5.92 0.62 10.37
CA VAL A 80 -6.39 -0.16 9.21
C VAL A 80 -6.35 -1.66 9.48
N ARG A 81 -5.24 -2.18 10.05
CA ARG A 81 -5.11 -3.61 10.38
C ARG A 81 -6.07 -4.08 11.46
N SER A 82 -6.48 -3.18 12.35
CA SER A 82 -7.41 -3.46 13.43
C SER A 82 -8.89 -3.38 13.04
N LEU A 83 -9.18 -3.12 11.76
CA LEU A 83 -10.51 -3.29 11.19
C LEU A 83 -10.83 -4.78 11.03
N ASN A 84 -12.12 -5.13 11.14
CA ASN A 84 -12.56 -6.50 10.82
C ASN A 84 -12.55 -6.77 9.32
N LEU A 85 -12.72 -8.02 8.91
CA LEU A 85 -12.61 -8.44 7.50
C LEU A 85 -13.56 -7.67 6.57
N GLU A 86 -14.82 -7.46 6.96
CA GLU A 86 -15.80 -6.76 6.12
C GLU A 86 -15.49 -5.26 6.03
N GLN A 87 -15.05 -4.64 7.13
CA GLN A 87 -14.58 -3.26 7.15
C GLN A 87 -13.34 -3.07 6.28
N GLN A 88 -12.40 -4.03 6.30
CA GLN A 88 -11.22 -4.01 5.44
C GLN A 88 -11.61 -4.11 3.97
N ARG A 89 -12.59 -4.94 3.60
CA ARG A 89 -13.10 -5.00 2.21
C ARG A 89 -13.61 -3.63 1.74
N VAL A 90 -14.40 -2.96 2.58
CA VAL A 90 -14.86 -1.60 2.29
C VAL A 90 -13.68 -0.64 2.15
N PHE A 91 -12.72 -0.70 3.07
CA PHE A 91 -11.51 0.14 3.02
C PHE A 91 -10.74 -0.04 1.70
N TRP A 92 -10.43 -1.28 1.31
CA TRP A 92 -9.69 -1.57 0.09
C TRP A 92 -10.44 -1.16 -1.17
N TYR A 93 -11.77 -1.33 -1.18
CA TYR A 93 -12.61 -0.86 -2.26
C TYR A 93 -12.53 0.67 -2.43
N VAL A 94 -12.64 1.43 -1.33
CA VAL A 94 -12.53 2.89 -1.35
C VAL A 94 -11.13 3.34 -1.75
N LEU A 95 -10.07 2.73 -1.21
CA LEU A 95 -8.68 3.04 -1.61
C LEU A 95 -8.46 2.83 -3.11
N GLY A 96 -8.97 1.72 -3.65
CA GLY A 96 -8.91 1.43 -5.08
C GLY A 96 -9.62 2.49 -5.92
N TRP A 97 -10.79 2.95 -5.47
CA TRP A 97 -11.51 4.04 -6.12
C TRP A 97 -10.72 5.35 -6.09
N VAL A 98 -10.19 5.75 -4.92
CA VAL A 98 -9.42 6.99 -4.75
C VAL A 98 -8.22 7.04 -5.69
N ARG A 99 -7.46 5.94 -5.78
CA ARG A 99 -6.31 5.84 -6.67
C ARG A 99 -6.69 6.00 -8.14
N LYS A 100 -7.80 5.40 -8.57
CA LYS A 100 -8.31 5.55 -9.94
C LYS A 100 -8.73 7.00 -10.22
N ARG A 101 -9.44 7.63 -9.29
CA ARG A 101 -9.87 9.03 -9.39
C ARG A 101 -8.69 10.02 -9.40
N LYS A 102 -7.59 9.70 -8.70
CA LYS A 102 -6.36 10.50 -8.72
C LYS A 102 -5.68 10.49 -10.09
N ILE A 103 -5.72 9.35 -10.79
CA ILE A 103 -5.15 9.20 -12.14
C ILE A 103 -6.09 9.82 -13.19
N ASP A 104 -7.39 9.57 -13.06
CA ASP A 104 -8.42 10.06 -13.98
C ASP A 104 -9.46 10.92 -13.24
N PRO A 105 -9.37 12.26 -13.32
CA PRO A 105 -10.37 13.17 -12.77
C PRO A 105 -11.78 13.04 -13.37
N SER A 106 -11.94 12.33 -14.49
CA SER A 106 -13.25 12.01 -15.08
C SER A 106 -13.86 10.72 -14.52
N TYR A 107 -13.13 9.97 -13.68
CA TYR A 107 -13.59 8.70 -13.13
C TYR A 107 -14.85 8.86 -12.26
N PRO A 108 -15.93 8.10 -12.43
CA PRO A 108 -17.23 8.37 -11.79
C PRO A 108 -17.15 8.55 -10.27
N ALA A 109 -17.98 9.47 -9.75
CA ALA A 109 -18.09 9.73 -8.32
C ALA A 109 -18.53 8.48 -7.55
N LEU A 110 -17.93 8.24 -6.37
CA LEU A 110 -18.31 7.13 -5.52
C LEU A 110 -19.42 7.53 -4.56
N HIS A 111 -20.55 6.83 -4.64
CA HIS A 111 -21.62 6.89 -3.65
C HIS A 111 -21.69 5.55 -2.91
N LEU A 112 -21.43 5.56 -1.60
CA LEU A 112 -21.38 4.35 -0.79
C LEU A 112 -22.30 4.46 0.43
N GLY A 113 -23.17 3.46 0.60
CA GLY A 113 -23.96 3.27 1.82
C GLY A 113 -23.36 2.15 2.66
N ILE A 114 -22.84 2.48 3.84
CA ILE A 114 -22.31 1.49 4.79
C ILE A 114 -23.35 1.28 5.90
N ILE A 115 -23.84 0.05 6.04
CA ILE A 115 -24.84 -0.32 7.04
C ILE A 115 -24.16 -1.16 8.12
N GLY A 116 -24.41 -0.84 9.38
CA GLY A 116 -23.85 -1.59 10.50
C GLY A 116 -24.67 -1.42 11.77
N GLY A 117 -24.86 -2.53 12.49
CA GLY A 117 -25.57 -2.58 13.77
C GLY A 117 -24.91 -1.74 14.88
N ALA A 118 -25.55 -1.68 16.04
CA ALA A 118 -24.96 -1.03 17.22
C ALA A 118 -23.64 -1.74 17.61
N GLY A 119 -22.63 -0.97 18.02
CA GLY A 119 -21.34 -1.51 18.47
C GLY A 119 -20.40 -2.05 17.36
N THR A 120 -20.78 -2.01 16.08
CA THR A 120 -19.95 -2.56 14.99
C THR A 120 -18.74 -1.71 14.61
N GLY A 121 -18.43 -0.63 15.35
CA GLY A 121 -17.27 0.22 15.08
C GLY A 121 -17.43 1.18 13.88
N LYS A 122 -18.66 1.62 13.57
CA LYS A 122 -18.93 2.58 12.47
C LYS A 122 -18.03 3.82 12.51
N THR A 123 -17.88 4.41 13.69
CA THR A 123 -17.01 5.56 13.93
C THR A 123 -15.56 5.30 13.53
N LYS A 124 -15.04 4.12 13.85
CA LYS A 124 -13.68 3.72 13.48
C LYS A 124 -13.50 3.69 11.97
N VAL A 125 -14.47 3.10 11.25
CA VAL A 125 -14.47 3.06 9.79
C VAL A 125 -14.49 4.47 9.20
N ILE A 126 -15.35 5.35 9.71
CA ILE A 126 -15.44 6.75 9.26
C ILE A 126 -14.09 7.47 9.44
N ASN A 127 -13.43 7.27 10.59
CA ASN A 127 -12.15 7.92 10.89
C ASN A 127 -11.03 7.43 10.00
N VAL A 128 -10.94 6.11 9.79
CA VAL A 128 -9.94 5.53 8.89
C VAL A 128 -10.16 5.99 7.45
N LEU A 129 -11.42 6.04 6.97
CA LEU A 129 -11.72 6.53 5.62
C LEU A 129 -11.44 8.03 5.46
N TYR A 130 -11.73 8.83 6.48
CA TYR A 130 -11.41 10.25 6.46
C TYR A 130 -9.91 10.49 6.34
N GLU A 131 -9.13 9.76 7.13
CA GLU A 131 -7.68 9.87 7.09
C GLU A 131 -7.12 9.35 5.76
N LEU A 132 -7.72 8.30 5.18
CA LEU A 132 -7.43 7.84 3.82
C LEU A 132 -7.58 8.97 2.80
N PHE A 133 -8.72 9.66 2.79
CA PHE A 133 -8.98 10.74 1.84
C PHE A 133 -8.01 11.90 2.04
N ASN A 134 -7.75 12.30 3.29
CA ASN A 134 -6.79 13.37 3.59
C ASN A 134 -5.38 13.03 3.11
N ARG A 135 -4.95 11.77 3.21
CA ARG A 135 -3.62 11.34 2.79
C ARG A 135 -3.50 11.25 1.26
N GLU A 136 -4.48 10.66 0.60
CA GLU A 136 -4.41 10.38 -0.84
C GLU A 136 -4.78 11.60 -1.71
N LEU A 137 -5.68 12.46 -1.23
CA LEU A 137 -6.22 13.61 -1.97
C LEU A 137 -5.60 14.96 -1.56
N HIS A 138 -4.61 14.98 -0.67
CA HIS A 138 -3.94 16.21 -0.21
C HIS A 138 -3.37 17.05 -1.38
N GLU A 139 -2.86 16.40 -2.43
CA GLU A 139 -2.33 17.08 -3.61
C GLU A 139 -3.44 17.69 -4.49
N TYR A 140 -4.64 17.13 -4.44
CA TYR A 140 -5.82 17.67 -5.13
C TYR A 140 -6.26 18.99 -4.49
N ALA A 141 -6.15 19.09 -3.16
CA ALA A 141 -6.39 20.31 -2.37
C ALA A 141 -5.59 21.51 -2.89
N LYS A 142 -4.26 21.32 -2.99
CA LYS A 142 -3.31 22.39 -3.28
C LYS A 142 -3.58 23.08 -4.61
N LYS A 143 -4.27 22.41 -5.53
CA LYS A 143 -4.50 22.88 -6.89
C LYS A 143 -5.89 23.44 -7.14
N ASN A 144 -6.92 23.01 -6.38
CA ASN A 144 -8.31 23.26 -6.78
C ASN A 144 -9.26 23.78 -5.67
N GLU A 145 -9.06 23.52 -4.36
CA GLU A 145 -10.07 23.88 -3.33
C GLU A 145 -9.48 24.04 -1.90
N ASP A 146 -10.11 24.92 -1.10
CA ASP A 146 -9.78 25.16 0.33
C ASP A 146 -10.10 23.96 1.26
N LYS A 147 -10.95 23.02 0.83
CA LYS A 147 -11.34 21.83 1.62
C LYS A 147 -11.44 20.58 0.75
N VAL A 148 -10.72 19.53 1.13
CA VAL A 148 -10.68 18.23 0.42
C VAL A 148 -11.69 17.22 0.95
N VAL A 149 -11.90 17.23 2.27
CA VAL A 149 -12.69 16.22 2.97
C VAL A 149 -13.46 16.88 4.10
N GLU A 150 -14.75 16.58 4.21
CA GLU A 150 -15.63 17.08 5.26
C GLU A 150 -16.41 15.95 5.92
N LYS A 151 -16.45 15.92 7.26
CA LYS A 151 -17.30 15.02 8.04
C LYS A 151 -18.57 15.76 8.42
N ILE A 152 -19.72 15.14 8.19
CA ILE A 152 -21.02 15.74 8.52
C ILE A 152 -21.80 14.74 9.37
N SER A 153 -22.42 15.22 10.44
CA SER A 153 -23.33 14.44 11.28
C SER A 153 -24.66 15.15 11.45
N PHE A 154 -25.72 14.38 11.66
CA PHE A 154 -27.04 14.95 11.95
C PHE A 154 -27.16 15.44 13.40
N THR A 155 -26.42 14.82 14.33
CA THR A 155 -26.45 15.17 15.77
C THR A 155 -25.08 15.61 16.26
N GLY A 156 -25.05 16.54 17.21
CA GLY A 156 -23.80 17.01 17.84
C GLY A 156 -23.04 15.88 18.53
N MET A 157 -23.74 14.94 19.17
CA MET A 157 -23.11 13.76 19.78
C MET A 157 -22.43 12.86 18.75
N ALA A 158 -23.10 12.57 17.63
CA ALA A 158 -22.46 11.79 16.56
C ALA A 158 -21.26 12.53 15.98
N GLY A 159 -21.36 13.86 15.84
CA GLY A 159 -20.29 14.73 15.36
C GLY A 159 -19.07 14.77 16.28
N ALA A 160 -19.28 14.77 17.60
CA ALA A 160 -18.18 14.74 18.57
C ALA A 160 -17.40 13.42 18.59
N HIS A 161 -18.00 12.33 18.09
CA HIS A 161 -17.36 11.02 18.05
C HIS A 161 -16.68 10.71 16.71
N ILE A 162 -17.01 11.42 15.64
CA ILE A 162 -16.38 11.26 14.31
C ILE A 162 -15.37 12.35 14.04
#